data_AF-A0A0C2WU27-F1
#
_entry.id   AF-A0A0C2WU27-F1
#
_cell.length_a   1.000
_cell.length_b   1.000
_cell.length_c   1.000
_cell.angle_alpha   90.00
_cell.angle_beta   90.00
_cell.angle_gamma   90.00
#
_symmetry.space_group_name_H-M   'P 1'
#
loop_
_entity.id
_entity.type
_entity.pdbx_description
1 polymer ?
#
loop_
_entity_poly.entity_id
_entity_poly.type
_entity_poly.pdbx_seq_one_letter_code
_entity_poly.pdbx_strand_id
1 'polypeptide(L)'
;MSQPFVIDLPIDMPDGTLRCKRHHLEICPRCRVDYTYMRDILREEAEESEESSEDGPYVDEEARRQKSKQTRCAVCRQPATKQCSRCKKVYYCSVEHQRENWKEHKSSCAEPETTNPSKPRLLLMSLGGNYQYTSGALGNICWMIKDKMAVVTAVSAGKAIGLLNSSKPPYAVLIADLISPEDHSALLDSLVQYARDGGTVVFGIGFPSFTIPGKFREIFTRFGLPWISGDYGRQDFGLNTEFLPKKKPKQKKKGGAVQKSTTAPRKELSERALNPLPETYNMKALQLKNVSLEHAIYLNVSIGVEGRRESGGVFESPATFAPVGNGWVGYLGDVNAGYETESGPVLQAMIGPRKTEVEPSVEPNVGSYSYWEDID
;
A
#
# COMPACT_ATOMS: atom_id res chain seq x y z
N MET A 1 -29.53 19.22 -22.79
CA MET A 1 -28.06 19.14 -22.75
C MET A 1 -27.63 19.29 -21.31
N SER A 2 -27.45 18.18 -20.60
CA SER A 2 -27.02 18.16 -19.19
C SER A 2 -25.51 18.41 -19.12
N GLN A 3 -25.10 19.41 -18.34
CA GLN A 3 -23.69 19.74 -18.12
C GLN A 3 -22.91 18.54 -17.56
N PRO A 4 -21.62 18.38 -17.92
CA PRO A 4 -20.78 17.29 -17.42
C PRO A 4 -20.62 17.37 -15.90
N PHE A 5 -20.70 16.21 -15.24
CA PHE A 5 -20.55 16.06 -13.80
C PHE A 5 -19.06 16.25 -13.44
N VAL A 6 -18.73 17.42 -12.88
CA VAL A 6 -17.37 17.73 -12.41
C VAL A 6 -17.13 17.04 -11.07
N ILE A 7 -16.02 16.30 -10.95
CA ILE A 7 -15.56 15.69 -9.70
C ILE A 7 -15.29 16.83 -8.70
N ASP A 8 -16.05 16.83 -7.61
CA ASP A 8 -16.05 17.91 -6.64
C ASP A 8 -15.04 17.61 -5.53
N LEU A 9 -13.77 17.96 -5.79
CA LEU A 9 -12.69 17.90 -4.81
C LEU A 9 -13.09 18.71 -3.55
N PRO A 10 -12.73 18.26 -2.34
CA PRO A 10 -13.03 19.01 -1.12
C PRO A 10 -12.37 20.40 -1.15
N ILE A 11 -12.95 21.34 -0.43
CA ILE A 11 -12.38 22.68 -0.22
C ILE A 11 -11.88 22.82 1.20
N ASP A 12 -10.69 23.40 1.35
CA ASP A 12 -10.19 23.92 2.61
C ASP A 12 -10.95 25.20 2.97
N MET A 13 -11.49 25.23 4.18
CA MET A 13 -12.13 26.40 4.75
C MET A 13 -11.14 27.14 5.66
N PRO A 14 -11.28 28.46 5.84
CA PRO A 14 -10.40 29.25 6.71
C PRO A 14 -10.36 28.79 8.18
N ASP A 15 -11.36 28.01 8.62
CA ASP A 15 -11.44 27.38 9.95
C ASP A 15 -10.68 26.04 10.04
N GLY A 16 -9.94 25.67 8.99
CA GLY A 16 -9.20 24.40 8.91
C GLY A 16 -10.06 23.18 8.57
N THR A 17 -11.35 23.39 8.25
CA THR A 17 -12.28 22.28 7.94
C THR A 17 -12.28 21.95 6.45
N LEU A 18 -12.36 20.66 6.13
CA LEU A 18 -12.66 20.23 4.77
C LEU A 18 -14.17 20.12 4.59
N ARG A 19 -14.66 20.64 3.46
CA ARG A 19 -16.09 20.55 3.11
C ARG A 19 -16.24 20.13 1.67
N CYS A 20 -17.36 19.48 1.34
CA CYS A 20 -17.69 19.25 -0.07
C CYS A 20 -17.86 20.60 -0.78
N LYS A 21 -17.24 20.75 -1.95
CA LYS A 21 -17.19 22.01 -2.67
C LYS A 21 -18.57 22.54 -3.11
N ARG A 22 -19.52 21.68 -3.48
CA ARG A 22 -20.89 22.10 -3.86
C ARG A 22 -21.79 22.48 -2.72
N HIS A 23 -21.75 21.71 -1.64
CA HIS A 23 -22.75 21.84 -0.58
C HIS A 23 -22.19 22.55 0.65
N HIS A 24 -20.87 22.75 0.71
CA HIS A 24 -20.17 23.41 1.81
C HIS A 24 -20.51 22.80 3.17
N LEU A 25 -20.79 21.48 3.17
CA LEU A 25 -21.08 20.68 4.35
C LEU A 25 -19.89 19.78 4.66
N GLU A 26 -19.57 19.72 5.95
CA GLU A 26 -18.54 18.85 6.51
C GLU A 26 -19.03 17.39 6.57
N ILE A 27 -20.28 17.17 6.96
CA ILE A 27 -21.00 15.90 6.77
C ILE A 27 -22.06 16.14 5.70
N CYS A 28 -21.83 15.62 4.49
CA CYS A 28 -22.72 15.90 3.37
C CYS A 28 -23.66 14.71 3.09
N PRO A 29 -24.96 14.78 3.42
CA PRO A 29 -25.91 13.70 3.10
C PRO A 29 -26.16 13.55 1.59
N ARG A 30 -25.82 14.58 0.80
CA ARG A 30 -25.92 14.55 -0.68
C ARG A 30 -24.70 13.87 -1.33
N CYS A 31 -23.49 14.17 -0.87
CA CYS A 31 -22.27 13.54 -1.37
C CYS A 31 -21.97 12.20 -0.69
N ARG A 32 -22.61 11.92 0.46
CA ARG A 32 -22.34 10.78 1.35
C ARG A 32 -20.86 10.67 1.76
N VAL A 33 -20.24 11.82 2.02
CA VAL A 33 -18.87 11.93 2.52
C VAL A 33 -18.90 12.70 3.83
N ASP A 34 -18.13 12.19 4.80
CA ASP A 34 -17.92 12.79 6.12
C ASP A 34 -16.46 13.23 6.23
N TYR A 35 -16.23 14.54 6.20
CA TYR A 35 -14.91 15.16 6.29
C TYR A 35 -14.46 15.42 7.73
N THR A 36 -15.31 15.14 8.74
CA THR A 36 -14.95 15.35 10.16
C THR A 36 -13.77 14.49 10.60
N TYR A 37 -13.54 13.35 9.93
CA TYR A 37 -12.42 12.45 10.18
C TYR A 37 -11.05 13.15 10.16
N MET A 38 -10.86 14.20 9.36
CA MET A 38 -9.59 14.94 9.33
C MET A 38 -9.33 15.73 10.62
N ARG A 39 -10.37 16.10 11.38
CA ARG A 39 -10.18 16.71 12.70
C ARG A 39 -9.65 15.70 13.71
N ASP A 40 -10.04 14.45 13.61
CA ASP A 40 -9.54 13.37 14.48
C ASP A 40 -8.03 13.16 14.22
N ILE A 41 -7.63 13.07 12.95
CA ILE A 41 -6.21 12.92 12.55
C ILE A 41 -5.35 14.10 13.03
N LEU A 42 -5.80 15.34 12.79
CA LEU A 42 -5.03 16.54 13.15
C LEU A 42 -4.97 16.77 14.67
N ARG A 43 -5.96 16.27 15.42
CA ARG A 43 -5.99 16.36 16.88
C ARG A 43 -5.04 15.34 17.51
N GLU A 44 -4.98 14.12 16.95
CA GLU A 44 -4.01 13.09 17.35
C GLU A 44 -2.56 13.55 17.05
N GLU A 45 -2.30 14.20 15.90
CA GLU A 45 -0.98 14.79 15.58
C GLU A 45 -0.57 15.95 16.53
N ALA A 46 -1.55 16.73 17.03
CA ALA A 46 -1.27 17.81 17.98
C ALA A 46 -0.95 17.26 19.38
N GLU A 47 -1.65 16.22 19.81
CA GLU A 47 -1.46 15.56 21.12
C GLU A 47 -0.12 14.80 21.19
N GLU A 48 0.37 14.21 20.08
CA GLU A 48 1.72 13.60 20.01
C GLU A 48 2.87 14.62 20.04
N SER A 49 2.63 15.87 19.63
CA SER A 49 3.68 16.91 19.56
C SER A 49 4.02 17.55 20.91
N GLU A 50 3.16 17.39 21.92
CA GLU A 50 3.33 17.97 23.25
C GLU A 50 4.04 17.04 24.24
N GLU A 51 4.25 15.75 23.91
CA GLU A 51 4.80 14.75 24.84
C GLU A 51 6.27 14.36 24.59
N SER A 52 6.96 14.98 23.62
CA SER A 52 8.34 14.60 23.24
C SER A 52 9.43 15.64 23.57
N SER A 53 9.26 16.48 24.59
CA SER A 53 10.32 17.36 25.07
C SER A 53 10.79 16.95 26.47
N GLU A 54 11.80 16.08 26.53
CA GLU A 54 12.91 16.20 27.51
C GLU A 54 14.06 15.21 27.19
N ASP A 55 15.24 15.81 26.99
CA ASP A 55 16.62 15.31 27.10
C ASP A 55 17.11 14.05 26.36
N GLY A 56 18.00 14.28 25.38
CA GLY A 56 18.89 13.29 24.78
C GLY A 56 20.26 13.91 24.40
N PRO A 57 21.40 13.19 24.59
CA PRO A 57 22.70 13.80 24.84
C PRO A 57 23.46 14.25 23.59
N TYR A 58 24.32 15.24 23.84
CA TYR A 58 25.41 15.77 23.02
C TYR A 58 26.06 14.74 22.09
N VAL A 59 25.94 14.96 20.76
CA VAL A 59 26.63 14.19 19.73
C VAL A 59 27.80 15.00 19.15
N ASP A 60 28.97 14.39 19.30
CA ASP A 60 30.32 14.79 18.92
C ASP A 60 30.44 15.38 17.50
N GLU A 61 30.98 16.61 17.46
CA GLU A 61 31.17 17.46 16.28
C GLU A 61 32.27 16.92 15.33
N GLU A 62 33.08 15.96 15.79
CA GLU A 62 34.28 15.51 15.08
C GLU A 62 34.00 14.43 14.00
N ALA A 63 32.90 13.68 14.13
CA ALA A 63 32.50 12.64 13.18
C ALA A 63 31.99 13.18 11.83
N ARG A 64 31.68 14.48 11.74
CA ARG A 64 31.13 15.11 10.53
C ARG A 64 32.21 15.55 9.53
N ARG A 65 33.49 15.53 9.92
CA ARG A 65 34.61 16.06 9.12
C ARG A 65 35.19 15.11 8.06
N GLN A 66 34.80 13.84 8.01
CA GLN A 66 35.47 12.84 7.16
C GLN A 66 34.64 12.26 5.99
N LYS A 67 33.54 12.92 5.59
CA LYS A 67 32.83 12.60 4.33
C LYS A 67 32.66 13.82 3.42
N SER A 68 33.76 14.37 2.92
CA SER A 68 33.74 15.32 1.80
C SER A 68 34.57 14.78 0.63
N LYS A 69 34.01 13.80 -0.09
CA LYS A 69 34.37 13.69 -1.51
C LYS A 69 34.00 15.03 -2.14
N GLN A 70 34.99 15.75 -2.66
CA GLN A 70 34.83 17.09 -3.24
C GLN A 70 33.80 17.07 -4.37
N THR A 71 32.56 17.43 -4.07
CA THR A 71 31.51 17.61 -5.06
C THR A 71 31.58 19.04 -5.57
N ARG A 72 31.76 19.21 -6.89
CA ARG A 72 31.89 20.52 -7.54
C ARG A 72 30.54 20.98 -8.06
N CYS A 73 30.31 22.30 -8.04
CA CYS A 73 29.11 22.91 -8.60
C CYS A 73 29.03 22.63 -10.11
N ALA A 74 27.86 22.20 -10.59
CA ALA A 74 27.65 21.93 -12.01
C ALA A 74 27.75 23.16 -12.92
N VAL A 75 27.66 24.38 -12.36
CA VAL A 75 27.76 25.64 -13.11
C VAL A 75 29.17 26.22 -12.99
N CYS A 76 29.57 26.65 -11.79
CA CYS A 76 30.83 27.38 -11.60
C CYS A 76 32.04 26.52 -11.19
N ARG A 77 31.84 25.20 -10.99
CA ARG A 77 32.87 24.22 -10.58
C ARG A 77 33.55 24.48 -9.22
N GLN A 78 33.05 25.44 -8.44
CA GLN A 78 33.46 25.66 -7.06
C GLN A 78 32.97 24.54 -6.13
N PRO A 79 33.57 24.34 -4.94
CA PRO A 79 33.07 23.39 -3.97
C PRO A 79 31.58 23.60 -3.68
N ALA A 80 30.81 22.51 -3.74
CA ALA A 80 29.37 22.54 -3.59
C ALA A 80 28.94 21.59 -2.47
N THR A 81 28.18 22.13 -1.52
CA THR A 81 27.61 21.37 -0.39
C THR A 81 26.13 21.06 -0.58
N LYS A 82 25.45 21.77 -1.49
CA LYS A 82 24.03 21.57 -1.79
C LYS A 82 23.89 20.63 -2.97
N GLN A 83 22.90 19.75 -2.93
CA GLN A 83 22.58 18.82 -4.02
C GLN A 83 21.14 19.00 -4.47
N CYS A 84 20.84 18.62 -5.72
CA CYS A 84 19.45 18.56 -6.18
C CYS A 84 18.63 17.63 -5.26
N SER A 85 17.58 18.17 -4.64
CA SER A 85 16.71 17.42 -3.71
C SER A 85 16.04 16.21 -4.37
N ARG A 86 15.76 16.31 -5.68
CA ARG A 86 15.09 15.26 -6.46
C ARG A 86 16.02 14.13 -6.87
N CYS A 87 17.11 14.43 -7.59
CA CYS A 87 17.98 13.39 -8.15
C CYS A 87 19.18 13.03 -7.27
N LYS A 88 19.62 13.92 -6.37
CA LYS A 88 20.84 13.79 -5.55
C LYS A 88 22.14 13.52 -6.33
N LYS A 89 22.11 13.66 -7.67
CA LYS A 89 23.25 13.38 -8.58
C LYS A 89 24.08 14.63 -8.93
N VAL A 90 23.48 15.82 -8.82
CA VAL A 90 24.10 17.09 -9.23
C VAL A 90 24.20 18.02 -8.02
N TYR A 91 25.33 18.71 -7.91
CA TYR A 91 25.67 19.57 -6.79
C TYR A 91 25.78 21.04 -7.21
N TYR A 92 25.41 21.94 -6.31
CA TYR A 92 25.41 23.39 -6.50
C TYR A 92 26.01 24.10 -5.29
N CYS A 93 26.75 25.17 -5.52
CA CYS A 93 27.20 26.02 -4.42
C CYS A 93 26.08 26.94 -3.92
N SER A 94 25.05 27.20 -4.73
CA SER A 94 23.93 28.08 -4.38
C SER A 94 22.63 27.71 -5.13
N VAL A 95 21.51 28.31 -4.71
CA VAL A 95 20.18 28.07 -5.32
C VAL A 95 20.09 28.71 -6.70
N GLU A 96 20.83 29.80 -6.92
CA GLU A 96 20.90 30.52 -8.19
C GLU A 96 21.49 29.61 -9.28
N HIS A 97 22.61 28.94 -9.00
CA HIS A 97 23.22 27.98 -9.94
C HIS A 97 22.35 26.73 -10.15
N GLN A 98 21.52 26.34 -9.18
CA GLN A 98 20.53 25.29 -9.39
C GLN A 98 19.45 25.72 -10.39
N ARG A 99 18.94 26.96 -10.28
CA ARG A 99 17.93 27.51 -11.20
C ARG A 99 18.48 27.73 -12.61
N GLU A 100 19.73 28.16 -12.72
CA GLU A 100 20.42 28.31 -13.99
C GLU A 100 20.59 26.96 -14.70
N ASN A 101 21.13 25.96 -13.99
CA ASN A 101 21.33 24.63 -14.53
C ASN A 101 20.00 23.88 -14.76
N TRP A 102 18.90 24.28 -14.11
CA TRP A 102 17.59 23.64 -14.27
C TRP A 102 17.10 23.57 -15.72
N LYS A 103 17.45 24.57 -16.54
CA LYS A 103 17.07 24.60 -17.97
C LYS A 103 17.55 23.35 -18.72
N GLU A 104 18.73 22.85 -18.38
CA GLU A 104 19.36 21.68 -18.98
C GLU A 104 19.15 20.41 -18.13
N HIS A 105 19.22 20.54 -16.81
CA HIS A 105 19.09 19.43 -15.88
C HIS A 105 17.68 18.83 -15.84
N LYS A 106 16.62 19.61 -16.05
CA LYS A 106 15.23 19.15 -15.91
C LYS A 106 14.89 17.90 -16.74
N SER A 107 15.52 17.74 -17.91
CA SER A 107 15.28 16.60 -18.80
C SER A 107 15.96 15.31 -18.31
N SER A 108 17.04 15.44 -17.53
CA SER A 108 17.82 14.32 -16.98
C SER A 108 17.62 14.11 -15.46
N CYS A 109 16.82 14.96 -14.82
CA CYS A 109 16.54 14.92 -13.40
C CYS A 109 15.55 13.78 -13.07
N ALA A 110 16.10 12.61 -12.75
CA ALA A 110 15.35 11.46 -12.24
C ALA A 110 15.76 11.15 -10.79
N GLU A 111 14.80 10.70 -9.98
CA GLU A 111 15.07 10.18 -8.63
C GLU A 111 16.17 9.11 -8.70
N PRO A 112 17.08 9.07 -7.72
CA PRO A 112 18.09 8.02 -7.69
C PRO A 112 17.37 6.67 -7.54
N GLU A 113 17.50 5.80 -8.54
CA GLU A 113 17.10 4.40 -8.48
C GLU A 113 17.82 3.76 -7.28
N THR A 114 17.13 3.61 -6.15
CA THR A 114 17.59 2.81 -5.00
C THR A 114 17.37 1.32 -5.30
N THR A 115 17.69 0.89 -6.51
CA THR A 115 17.52 -0.50 -6.90
C THR A 115 18.76 -1.27 -6.49
N ASN A 116 18.70 -1.96 -5.36
CA ASN A 116 19.49 -3.16 -5.21
C ASN A 116 18.86 -4.18 -6.18
N PRO A 117 19.55 -4.61 -7.25
CA PRO A 117 18.95 -5.38 -8.35
C PRO A 117 18.38 -6.75 -7.95
N SER A 118 18.58 -7.17 -6.69
CA SER A 118 18.05 -8.40 -6.11
C SER A 118 16.69 -8.28 -5.43
N LYS A 119 16.26 -7.07 -5.01
CA LYS A 119 15.01 -6.93 -4.22
C LYS A 119 13.77 -6.83 -5.13
N PRO A 120 12.67 -7.53 -4.81
CA PRO A 120 11.39 -7.29 -5.48
C PRO A 120 10.94 -5.84 -5.31
N ARG A 121 10.26 -5.29 -6.32
CA ARG A 121 9.86 -3.87 -6.35
C ARG A 121 8.40 -3.70 -5.94
N LEU A 122 8.12 -2.79 -5.01
CA LEU A 122 6.78 -2.28 -4.76
C LEU A 122 6.60 -0.98 -5.55
N LEU A 123 5.55 -0.89 -6.36
CA LEU A 123 5.12 0.35 -6.97
C LEU A 123 4.05 1.03 -6.10
N LEU A 124 4.39 2.16 -5.50
CA LEU A 124 3.46 3.00 -4.76
C LEU A 124 2.89 4.07 -5.71
N MET A 125 1.57 4.09 -5.88
CA MET A 125 0.87 5.06 -6.71
C MET A 125 0.06 6.05 -5.86
N SER A 126 0.32 7.34 -6.07
CA SER A 126 -0.46 8.45 -5.53
C SER A 126 -0.79 9.40 -6.67
N LEU A 127 -1.97 9.23 -7.26
CA LEU A 127 -2.37 9.90 -8.51
C LEU A 127 -3.31 11.08 -8.29
N GLY A 128 -4.01 11.11 -7.15
CA GLY A 128 -5.03 12.13 -6.83
C GLY A 128 -4.47 13.45 -6.30
N GLY A 129 -3.16 13.57 -6.13
CA GLY A 129 -2.52 14.76 -5.55
C GLY A 129 -2.63 14.83 -4.03
N ASN A 130 -3.14 13.79 -3.35
CA ASN A 130 -3.37 13.77 -1.90
C ASN A 130 -2.18 13.16 -1.13
N TYR A 131 -0.99 13.09 -1.74
CA TYR A 131 0.21 12.52 -1.12
C TYR A 131 0.52 13.12 0.25
N GLN A 132 0.29 14.42 0.43
CA GLN A 132 0.52 15.11 1.70
C GLN A 132 -0.24 14.46 2.87
N TYR A 133 -1.49 14.05 2.64
CA TYR A 133 -2.36 13.43 3.65
C TYR A 133 -2.07 11.95 3.89
N THR A 134 -1.28 11.31 3.03
CA THR A 134 -0.98 9.86 3.11
C THR A 134 0.49 9.61 3.44
N SER A 135 1.32 10.67 3.51
CA SER A 135 2.77 10.57 3.59
C SER A 135 3.28 9.89 4.87
N GLY A 136 2.63 10.13 6.02
CA GLY A 136 2.95 9.47 7.29
C GLY A 136 2.69 7.97 7.24
N ALA A 137 1.45 7.58 6.91
CA ALA A 137 1.06 6.18 6.71
C ALA A 137 1.96 5.44 5.71
N LEU A 138 2.23 6.06 4.56
CA LEU A 138 3.13 5.50 3.55
C LEU A 138 4.57 5.36 4.06
N GLY A 139 5.04 6.30 4.88
CA GLY A 139 6.35 6.25 5.54
C GLY A 139 6.49 5.01 6.43
N ASN A 140 5.48 4.73 7.26
CA ASN A 140 5.46 3.56 8.15
C ASN A 140 5.48 2.25 7.36
N ILE A 141 4.68 2.15 6.29
CA ILE A 141 4.69 0.98 5.41
C ILE A 141 6.03 0.81 4.71
N CYS A 142 6.61 1.90 4.18
CA CYS A 142 7.93 1.86 3.56
C CYS A 142 9.01 1.41 4.56
N TRP A 143 8.94 1.86 5.81
CA TRP A 143 9.87 1.44 6.85
C TRP A 143 9.73 -0.05 7.16
N MET A 144 8.50 -0.57 7.23
CA MET A 144 8.21 -1.98 7.53
C MET A 144 8.80 -2.92 6.46
N ILE A 145 8.80 -2.53 5.19
CA ILE A 145 9.24 -3.38 4.08
C ILE A 145 10.64 -3.08 3.54
N LYS A 146 11.35 -2.06 4.07
CA LYS A 146 12.61 -1.53 3.53
C LYS A 146 13.69 -2.59 3.28
N ASP A 147 13.72 -3.63 4.11
CA ASP A 147 14.73 -4.69 4.02
C ASP A 147 14.35 -5.78 3.03
N LYS A 148 13.07 -5.89 2.67
CA LYS A 148 12.51 -6.95 1.82
C LYS A 148 12.20 -6.48 0.40
N MET A 149 11.84 -5.22 0.21
CA MET A 149 11.43 -4.67 -1.08
C MET A 149 12.12 -3.36 -1.41
N ALA A 150 12.33 -3.09 -2.69
CA ALA A 150 12.67 -1.77 -3.19
C ALA A 150 11.37 -1.00 -3.52
N VAL A 151 11.22 0.22 -3.00
CA VAL A 151 10.03 1.04 -3.26
C VAL A 151 10.29 1.99 -4.43
N VAL A 152 9.36 2.02 -5.39
CA VAL A 152 9.33 2.95 -6.51
C VAL A 152 8.00 3.67 -6.50
N THR A 153 7.99 4.97 -6.75
CA THR A 153 6.76 5.79 -6.71
C THR A 153 6.30 6.18 -8.10
N ALA A 154 4.99 6.32 -8.31
CA ALA A 154 4.43 6.99 -9.47
C ALA A 154 3.31 7.95 -9.08
N VAL A 155 3.47 9.21 -9.53
CA VAL A 155 2.51 10.31 -9.32
C VAL A 155 1.81 10.73 -10.63
N SER A 156 1.99 9.94 -11.69
CA SER A 156 1.32 10.14 -12.96
C SER A 156 1.02 8.81 -13.64
N ALA A 157 -0.09 8.77 -14.39
CA ALA A 157 -0.50 7.57 -15.10
C ALA A 157 0.57 7.09 -16.10
N GLY A 158 1.23 8.00 -16.83
CA GLY A 158 2.28 7.64 -17.78
C GLY A 158 3.49 6.96 -17.14
N LYS A 159 3.96 7.45 -15.98
CA LYS A 159 5.06 6.80 -15.23
C LYS A 159 4.64 5.43 -14.74
N ALA A 160 3.41 5.31 -14.21
CA ALA A 160 2.87 4.04 -13.74
C ALA A 160 2.78 3.00 -14.87
N ILE A 161 2.17 3.33 -16.01
CA ILE A 161 2.06 2.44 -17.17
C ILE A 161 3.46 2.00 -17.66
N GLY A 162 4.41 2.94 -17.75
CA GLY A 162 5.78 2.61 -18.15
C GLY A 162 6.49 1.63 -17.20
N LEU A 163 6.22 1.72 -15.90
CA LEU A 163 6.76 0.79 -14.90
C LEU A 163 6.09 -0.59 -14.98
N LEU A 164 4.77 -0.64 -15.14
CA LEU A 164 3.99 -1.87 -15.29
C LEU A 164 4.41 -2.66 -16.55
N ASN A 165 4.70 -1.97 -17.65
CA ASN A 165 5.09 -2.58 -18.93
C ASN A 165 6.61 -2.74 -19.10
N SER A 166 7.39 -2.49 -18.06
CA SER A 166 8.85 -2.63 -18.13
C SER A 166 9.26 -4.11 -18.21
N SER A 167 10.50 -4.38 -18.65
CA SER A 167 11.04 -5.75 -18.70
C SER A 167 11.19 -6.42 -17.32
N LYS A 168 11.09 -5.63 -16.24
CA LYS A 168 11.09 -6.07 -14.85
C LYS A 168 9.96 -5.35 -14.11
N PRO A 169 8.70 -5.76 -14.33
CA PRO A 169 7.55 -5.11 -13.70
C PRO A 169 7.63 -5.24 -12.17
N PRO A 170 6.96 -4.35 -11.43
CA PRO A 170 6.92 -4.45 -9.96
C PRO A 170 6.30 -5.78 -9.52
N TYR A 171 6.69 -6.26 -8.33
CA TYR A 171 6.11 -7.43 -7.70
C TYR A 171 4.67 -7.18 -7.25
N ALA A 172 4.45 -6.01 -6.66
CA ALA A 172 3.15 -5.55 -6.23
C ALA A 172 2.98 -4.05 -6.48
N VAL A 173 1.74 -3.62 -6.53
CA VAL A 173 1.30 -2.25 -6.73
C VAL A 173 0.39 -1.87 -5.55
N LEU A 174 0.71 -0.76 -4.88
CA LEU A 174 -0.15 -0.15 -3.85
C LEU A 174 -0.73 1.15 -4.40
N ILE A 175 -2.05 1.19 -4.56
CA ILE A 175 -2.83 2.39 -4.91
C ILE A 175 -3.22 3.05 -3.60
N ALA A 176 -2.51 4.11 -3.26
CA ALA A 176 -2.63 4.79 -1.97
C ALA A 176 -3.60 5.98 -1.97
N ASP A 177 -4.14 6.34 -3.14
CA ASP A 177 -4.96 7.54 -3.35
C ASP A 177 -5.95 7.29 -4.49
N LEU A 178 -6.81 8.28 -4.78
CA LEU A 178 -7.80 8.28 -5.83
C LEU A 178 -7.23 7.80 -7.18
N ILE A 179 -7.92 6.83 -7.76
CA ILE A 179 -7.80 6.43 -9.16
C ILE A 179 -9.18 6.50 -9.81
N SER A 180 -9.42 7.57 -10.57
CA SER A 180 -10.68 7.79 -11.28
C SER A 180 -10.75 6.96 -12.59
N PRO A 181 -11.85 6.23 -12.86
CA PRO A 181 -12.10 5.57 -14.14
C PRO A 181 -12.08 6.51 -15.35
N GLU A 182 -12.51 7.75 -15.18
CA GLU A 182 -12.55 8.78 -16.23
C GLU A 182 -11.14 9.18 -16.65
N ASP A 183 -10.31 9.52 -15.68
CA ASP A 183 -8.99 10.11 -15.93
C ASP A 183 -7.91 9.03 -16.14
N HIS A 184 -8.14 7.82 -15.64
CA HIS A 184 -7.12 6.77 -15.55
C HIS A 184 -7.52 5.47 -16.26
N SER A 185 -8.43 5.52 -17.24
CA SER A 185 -8.93 4.30 -17.90
C SER A 185 -7.82 3.42 -18.47
N ALA A 186 -6.86 3.98 -19.21
CA ALA A 186 -5.74 3.20 -19.79
C ALA A 186 -4.80 2.60 -18.71
N LEU A 187 -4.63 3.30 -17.58
CA LEU A 187 -3.88 2.77 -16.44
C LEU A 187 -4.65 1.62 -15.78
N LEU A 188 -5.96 1.75 -15.59
CA LEU A 188 -6.80 0.68 -15.05
C LEU A 188 -6.76 -0.57 -15.94
N ASP A 189 -6.78 -0.42 -17.28
CA ASP A 189 -6.60 -1.56 -18.20
C ASP A 189 -5.23 -2.21 -18.02
N SER A 190 -4.18 -1.40 -17.88
CA SER A 190 -2.83 -1.89 -17.62
C SER A 190 -2.74 -2.63 -16.26
N LEU A 191 -3.44 -2.15 -15.23
CA LEU A 191 -3.49 -2.79 -13.91
C LEU A 191 -4.27 -4.11 -13.93
N VAL A 192 -5.37 -4.17 -14.68
CA VAL A 192 -6.13 -5.41 -14.89
C VAL A 192 -5.27 -6.45 -15.58
N GLN A 193 -4.57 -6.05 -16.64
CA GLN A 193 -3.67 -6.97 -17.36
C GLN A 193 -2.50 -7.41 -16.48
N TYR A 194 -1.87 -6.46 -15.77
CA TYR A 194 -0.80 -6.76 -14.81
C TYR A 194 -1.24 -7.76 -13.73
N ALA A 195 -2.43 -7.61 -13.15
CA ALA A 195 -2.98 -8.59 -12.21
C ALA A 195 -3.18 -9.95 -12.87
N ARG A 196 -3.79 -9.99 -14.07
CA ARG A 196 -4.02 -11.24 -14.81
C ARG A 196 -2.73 -12.00 -15.13
N ASP A 197 -1.64 -11.28 -15.36
CA ASP A 197 -0.32 -11.83 -15.69
C ASP A 197 0.47 -12.32 -14.47
N GLY A 198 -0.05 -12.15 -13.26
CA GLY A 198 0.58 -12.63 -12.02
C GLY A 198 0.93 -11.54 -11.01
N GLY A 199 0.75 -10.27 -11.38
CA GLY A 199 0.98 -9.13 -10.50
C GLY A 199 -0.02 -9.04 -9.35
N THR A 200 0.33 -8.27 -8.31
CA THR A 200 -0.58 -7.98 -7.19
C THR A 200 -0.95 -6.51 -7.18
N VAL A 201 -2.24 -6.18 -7.17
CA VAL A 201 -2.76 -4.80 -7.09
C VAL A 201 -3.54 -4.63 -5.80
N VAL A 202 -3.13 -3.70 -4.95
CA VAL A 202 -3.77 -3.45 -3.65
C VAL A 202 -4.27 -2.01 -3.58
N PHE A 203 -5.51 -1.84 -3.17
CA PHE A 203 -6.16 -0.55 -2.92
C PHE A 203 -6.23 -0.30 -1.41
N GLY A 204 -5.71 0.82 -0.91
CA GLY A 204 -5.74 1.12 0.52
C GLY A 204 -5.16 2.48 0.87
N ILE A 205 -4.80 2.67 2.14
CA ILE A 205 -4.32 3.96 2.68
C ILE A 205 -5.38 5.04 2.44
N GLY A 206 -5.15 6.00 1.54
CA GLY A 206 -6.10 7.07 1.24
C GLY A 206 -7.16 6.70 0.20
N PHE A 207 -6.98 5.62 -0.57
CA PHE A 207 -7.97 5.19 -1.58
C PHE A 207 -9.41 5.11 -1.05
N PRO A 208 -9.73 4.45 0.09
CA PRO A 208 -11.09 4.40 0.62
C PRO A 208 -11.65 5.78 0.98
N SER A 209 -10.80 6.73 1.39
CA SER A 209 -11.19 8.08 1.80
C SER A 209 -11.42 9.03 0.63
N PHE A 210 -10.63 8.89 -0.44
CA PHE A 210 -10.67 9.83 -1.59
C PHE A 210 -11.52 9.34 -2.76
N THR A 211 -11.99 8.10 -2.73
CA THR A 211 -12.82 7.53 -3.80
C THR A 211 -14.30 7.55 -3.42
N ILE A 212 -15.13 8.17 -4.25
CA ILE A 212 -16.58 8.23 -3.99
C ILE A 212 -17.25 6.86 -4.21
N PRO A 213 -18.32 6.52 -3.46
CA PRO A 213 -18.95 5.18 -3.49
C PRO A 213 -19.33 4.66 -4.89
N GLY A 214 -19.79 5.54 -5.79
CA GLY A 214 -20.19 5.17 -7.15
C GLY A 214 -19.06 4.60 -8.01
N LYS A 215 -17.80 4.98 -7.73
CA LYS A 215 -16.64 4.56 -8.53
C LYS A 215 -16.11 3.17 -8.18
N PHE A 216 -16.41 2.65 -7.00
CA PHE A 216 -16.01 1.31 -6.59
C PHE A 216 -16.48 0.25 -7.58
N ARG A 217 -17.77 0.29 -7.96
CA ARG A 217 -18.32 -0.66 -8.93
C ARG A 217 -17.59 -0.58 -10.28
N GLU A 218 -17.39 0.63 -10.78
CA GLU A 218 -16.73 0.87 -12.07
C GLU A 218 -15.28 0.36 -12.07
N ILE A 219 -14.56 0.53 -10.95
CA ILE A 219 -13.17 0.05 -10.79
C ILE A 219 -13.14 -1.47 -10.67
N PHE A 220 -13.85 -2.06 -9.69
CA PHE A 220 -13.71 -3.49 -9.38
C PHE A 220 -14.32 -4.42 -10.43
N THR A 221 -15.37 -3.98 -11.15
CA THR A 221 -15.95 -4.76 -12.26
C THR A 221 -14.92 -4.97 -13.38
N ARG A 222 -13.97 -4.05 -13.57
CA ARG A 222 -12.88 -4.21 -14.56
C ARG A 222 -11.95 -5.38 -14.22
N PHE A 223 -11.75 -5.64 -12.93
CA PHE A 223 -11.02 -6.81 -12.43
C PHE A 223 -11.87 -8.08 -12.39
N GLY A 224 -13.15 -8.02 -12.79
CA GLY A 224 -14.09 -9.14 -12.72
C GLY A 224 -14.64 -9.38 -11.31
N LEU A 225 -14.54 -8.39 -10.42
CA LEU A 225 -14.97 -8.48 -9.03
C LEU A 225 -16.29 -7.70 -8.86
N PRO A 226 -17.34 -8.28 -8.24
CA PRO A 226 -18.64 -7.63 -8.12
C PRO A 226 -18.69 -6.57 -7.00
N TRP A 227 -17.54 -6.22 -6.43
CA TRP A 227 -17.40 -5.39 -5.24
C TRP A 227 -17.93 -3.97 -5.44
N ILE A 228 -18.60 -3.48 -4.41
CA ILE A 228 -19.11 -2.11 -4.35
C ILE A 228 -18.79 -1.51 -2.98
N SER A 229 -18.81 -0.19 -2.88
CA SER A 229 -18.69 0.50 -1.59
C SER A 229 -19.84 0.09 -0.67
N GLY A 230 -19.48 -0.24 0.57
CA GLY A 230 -20.38 -0.71 1.60
C GLY A 230 -20.48 0.22 2.80
N ASP A 231 -20.73 -0.37 3.96
CA ASP A 231 -20.92 0.39 5.18
C ASP A 231 -19.60 0.98 5.69
N TYR A 232 -19.70 2.17 6.30
CA TYR A 232 -18.58 2.88 6.89
C TYR A 232 -18.81 3.06 8.39
N GLY A 233 -17.80 2.77 9.20
CA GLY A 233 -17.84 3.01 10.63
C GLY A 233 -16.67 2.35 11.36
N ARG A 234 -16.52 2.71 12.65
CA ARG A 234 -15.63 2.00 13.55
C ARG A 234 -16.33 0.78 14.13
N GLN A 235 -15.77 -0.40 13.90
CA GLN A 235 -16.35 -1.69 14.32
C GLN A 235 -15.25 -2.69 14.65
N ASP A 236 -15.60 -3.72 15.43
CA ASP A 236 -14.75 -4.89 15.67
C ASP A 236 -14.93 -5.92 14.56
N PHE A 237 -13.81 -6.29 13.95
CA PHE A 237 -13.77 -7.34 12.93
C PHE A 237 -12.92 -8.51 13.40
N GLY A 238 -13.40 -9.72 13.12
CA GLY A 238 -12.69 -10.96 13.40
C GLY A 238 -12.06 -11.50 12.12
N LEU A 239 -10.85 -12.04 12.24
CA LEU A 239 -10.20 -12.75 11.15
C LEU A 239 -11.12 -13.89 10.69
N ASN A 240 -11.37 -13.96 9.39
CA ASN A 240 -12.24 -14.96 8.81
C ASN A 240 -11.61 -16.35 8.93
N THR A 241 -12.02 -17.11 9.96
CA THR A 241 -11.55 -18.47 10.24
C THR A 241 -12.42 -19.56 9.60
N GLU A 242 -13.55 -19.22 8.97
CA GLU A 242 -14.44 -20.21 8.32
C GLU A 242 -13.77 -20.90 7.13
N PHE A 243 -12.65 -20.37 6.64
CA PHE A 243 -11.78 -21.01 5.66
C PHE A 243 -10.77 -22.01 6.25
N LEU A 244 -10.68 -22.18 7.57
CA LEU A 244 -9.85 -23.24 8.14
C LEU A 244 -10.43 -24.59 7.71
N PRO A 245 -9.64 -25.51 7.12
CA PRO A 245 -10.10 -26.87 6.96
C PRO A 245 -10.41 -27.38 8.37
N LYS A 246 -11.70 -27.66 8.65
CA LYS A 246 -12.09 -28.46 9.81
C LYS A 246 -11.14 -29.67 9.80
N LYS A 247 -10.44 -29.93 10.92
CA LYS A 247 -9.56 -31.11 11.06
C LYS A 247 -10.30 -32.31 10.45
N LYS A 248 -9.84 -32.80 9.28
CA LYS A 248 -10.50 -33.94 8.63
C LYS A 248 -10.35 -35.13 9.58
N PRO A 249 -11.41 -35.91 9.86
CA PRO A 249 -11.23 -37.25 10.38
C PRO A 249 -10.33 -38.01 9.39
N LYS A 250 -9.40 -38.82 9.89
CA LYS A 250 -8.47 -39.62 9.08
C LYS A 250 -9.26 -40.44 8.04
N GLN A 251 -9.29 -40.01 6.78
CA GLN A 251 -9.84 -40.79 5.67
C GLN A 251 -8.73 -41.17 4.69
N LYS A 252 -8.69 -42.46 4.36
CA LYS A 252 -7.73 -43.11 3.46
C LYS A 252 -7.77 -42.49 2.06
N LYS A 253 -6.60 -42.16 1.53
CA LYS A 253 -6.40 -41.68 0.15
C LYS A 253 -6.85 -42.74 -0.87
N LYS A 254 -7.65 -42.33 -1.86
CA LYS A 254 -7.64 -42.94 -3.19
C LYS A 254 -7.32 -41.86 -4.21
N GLY A 255 -6.41 -42.21 -5.12
CA GLY A 255 -5.80 -41.32 -6.09
C GLY A 255 -6.78 -40.78 -7.12
N GLY A 256 -6.57 -39.53 -7.49
CA GLY A 256 -7.22 -38.83 -8.59
C GLY A 256 -6.33 -37.67 -9.00
N ALA A 257 -6.24 -37.42 -10.31
CA ALA A 257 -5.30 -36.53 -10.97
C ALA A 257 -5.20 -35.13 -10.35
N VAL A 258 -3.97 -34.62 -10.26
CA VAL A 258 -3.64 -33.28 -9.73
C VAL A 258 -4.04 -32.23 -10.77
N GLN A 259 -5.22 -31.62 -10.61
CA GLN A 259 -5.47 -30.29 -11.17
C GLN A 259 -4.53 -29.29 -10.48
N LYS A 260 -3.83 -28.45 -11.24
CA LYS A 260 -3.00 -27.35 -10.73
C LYS A 260 -3.88 -26.45 -9.84
N SER A 261 -3.68 -26.56 -8.53
CA SER A 261 -4.42 -25.85 -7.48
C SER A 261 -4.35 -24.33 -7.71
N THR A 262 -5.48 -23.68 -7.96
CA THR A 262 -5.64 -22.26 -7.65
C THR A 262 -5.33 -22.10 -6.16
N THR A 263 -4.21 -21.46 -5.81
CA THR A 263 -3.88 -21.21 -4.40
C THR A 263 -5.03 -20.40 -3.80
N ALA A 264 -5.61 -20.89 -2.70
CA ALA A 264 -6.69 -20.16 -2.07
C ALA A 264 -6.20 -18.83 -1.46
N PRO A 265 -7.00 -17.74 -1.49
CA PRO A 265 -6.57 -16.42 -1.03
C PRO A 265 -5.94 -16.39 0.37
N ARG A 266 -6.52 -17.15 1.32
CA ARG A 266 -5.96 -17.26 2.67
C ARG A 266 -4.57 -17.90 2.69
N LYS A 267 -4.37 -18.97 1.91
CA LYS A 267 -3.08 -19.65 1.84
C LYS A 267 -2.02 -18.69 1.30
N GLU A 268 -2.34 -17.99 0.22
CA GLU A 268 -1.46 -16.96 -0.34
C GLU A 268 -1.11 -15.90 0.70
N LEU A 269 -2.11 -15.31 1.36
CA LEU A 269 -1.91 -14.24 2.34
C LEU A 269 -1.04 -14.73 3.52
N SER A 270 -1.25 -15.97 3.98
CA SER A 270 -0.44 -16.57 5.05
C SER A 270 1.02 -16.83 4.65
N GLU A 271 1.28 -17.12 3.38
CA GLU A 271 2.64 -17.31 2.85
C GLU A 271 3.40 -15.98 2.70
N ARG A 272 2.69 -14.86 2.61
CA ARG A 272 3.25 -13.49 2.49
C ARG A 272 3.36 -12.75 3.83
N ALA A 273 2.54 -13.11 4.82
CA ALA A 273 2.47 -12.42 6.11
C ALA A 273 3.74 -12.63 6.94
N LEU A 274 4.58 -11.61 7.11
CA LEU A 274 5.80 -11.67 7.92
C LEU A 274 5.48 -11.87 9.41
N ASN A 275 4.41 -11.22 9.87
CA ASN A 275 3.85 -11.37 11.21
C ASN A 275 2.48 -12.06 11.12
N PRO A 276 2.01 -12.72 12.20
CA PRO A 276 0.63 -13.19 12.28
C PRO A 276 -0.36 -12.05 12.02
N LEU A 277 -1.42 -12.34 11.27
CA LEU A 277 -2.53 -11.40 11.12
C LEU A 277 -3.28 -11.28 12.45
N PRO A 278 -3.70 -10.07 12.88
CA PRO A 278 -4.52 -9.89 14.07
C PRO A 278 -5.77 -10.78 14.06
N GLU A 279 -6.06 -11.48 15.16
CA GLU A 279 -7.28 -12.31 15.27
C GLU A 279 -8.54 -11.44 15.32
N THR A 280 -8.44 -10.30 15.99
CA THR A 280 -9.44 -9.24 16.02
C THR A 280 -8.77 -7.93 15.61
N TYR A 281 -9.55 -7.07 14.97
CA TYR A 281 -9.07 -5.79 14.47
C TYR A 281 -10.22 -4.78 14.56
N ASN A 282 -10.09 -3.85 15.51
CA ASN A 282 -10.96 -2.68 15.59
C ASN A 282 -10.48 -1.64 14.58
N MET A 283 -11.28 -1.32 13.58
CA MET A 283 -10.88 -0.37 12.53
C MET A 283 -12.02 0.60 12.22
N LYS A 284 -11.66 1.84 11.89
CA LYS A 284 -12.55 2.79 11.22
C LYS A 284 -12.41 2.53 9.72
N ALA A 285 -13.34 1.78 9.14
CA ALA A 285 -13.17 1.28 7.77
C ALA A 285 -14.39 1.50 6.89
N LEU A 286 -14.12 1.80 5.62
CA LEU A 286 -15.09 1.65 4.55
C LEU A 286 -15.08 0.19 4.08
N GLN A 287 -16.21 -0.49 4.16
CA GLN A 287 -16.31 -1.90 3.77
C GLN A 287 -16.59 -2.03 2.27
N LEU A 288 -16.29 -3.20 1.70
CA LEU A 288 -16.81 -3.62 0.41
C LEU A 288 -18.01 -4.53 0.63
N LYS A 289 -19.12 -4.30 -0.09
CA LYS A 289 -20.20 -5.31 -0.26
C LYS A 289 -19.91 -6.19 -1.46
N ASN A 290 -20.72 -7.22 -1.65
CA ASN A 290 -20.57 -8.16 -2.76
C ASN A 290 -19.31 -9.04 -2.66
N VAL A 291 -18.77 -9.23 -1.46
CA VAL A 291 -17.54 -10.00 -1.23
C VAL A 291 -17.89 -11.46 -0.98
N SER A 292 -17.29 -12.40 -1.72
CA SER A 292 -17.44 -13.82 -1.40
C SER A 292 -16.71 -14.16 -0.09
N LEU A 293 -17.17 -15.18 0.62
CA LEU A 293 -16.55 -15.58 1.90
C LEU A 293 -15.04 -15.87 1.76
N GLU A 294 -14.63 -16.45 0.64
CA GLU A 294 -13.23 -16.78 0.35
C GLU A 294 -12.34 -15.55 0.11
N HIS A 295 -12.93 -14.41 -0.30
CA HIS A 295 -12.21 -13.17 -0.53
C HIS A 295 -12.12 -12.29 0.73
N ALA A 296 -13.03 -12.47 1.70
CA ALA A 296 -13.06 -11.69 2.93
C ALA A 296 -11.94 -12.14 3.88
N ILE A 297 -11.03 -11.23 4.22
CA ILE A 297 -9.99 -11.46 5.25
C ILE A 297 -10.59 -11.31 6.64
N TYR A 298 -11.41 -10.27 6.83
CA TYR A 298 -12.06 -9.92 8.08
C TYR A 298 -13.57 -9.82 7.91
N LEU A 299 -14.32 -10.21 8.93
CA LEU A 299 -15.79 -10.13 8.96
C LEU A 299 -16.24 -9.48 10.27
N ASN A 300 -17.36 -8.75 10.23
CA ASN A 300 -17.91 -8.10 11.42
C ASN A 300 -18.24 -9.15 12.50
N VAL A 301 -17.74 -8.94 13.73
CA VAL A 301 -17.94 -9.86 14.86
C VAL A 301 -19.38 -9.82 15.38
N SER A 302 -20.03 -8.66 15.28
CA SER A 302 -21.41 -8.44 15.73
C SER A 302 -22.44 -9.17 14.87
N ILE A 303 -22.10 -9.44 13.61
CA ILE A 303 -22.90 -10.30 12.73
C ILE A 303 -22.50 -11.74 13.03
N GLY A 304 -23.22 -12.36 13.98
CA GLY A 304 -23.04 -13.76 14.36
C GLY A 304 -23.17 -14.73 13.19
N VAL A 305 -22.84 -16.01 13.43
CA VAL A 305 -22.79 -17.06 12.40
C VAL A 305 -24.13 -17.23 11.65
N GLU A 306 -25.26 -16.95 12.29
CA GLU A 306 -26.59 -17.04 11.68
C GLU A 306 -26.86 -15.90 10.68
N GLY A 307 -26.57 -14.65 11.06
CA GLY A 307 -26.70 -13.49 10.16
C GLY A 307 -25.80 -13.58 8.92
N ARG A 308 -24.69 -14.31 9.01
CA ARG A 308 -23.76 -14.63 7.91
C ARG A 308 -24.32 -15.63 6.89
N ARG A 309 -25.24 -16.52 7.29
CA ARG A 309 -25.85 -17.52 6.39
C ARG A 309 -27.02 -16.95 5.61
N GLU A 310 -27.72 -15.98 6.17
CA GLU A 310 -28.86 -15.31 5.53
C GLU A 310 -28.44 -14.38 4.39
N SER A 311 -27.17 -13.96 4.35
CA SER A 311 -26.63 -13.03 3.34
C SER A 311 -26.48 -13.63 1.93
N GLY A 312 -26.94 -14.86 1.69
CA GLY A 312 -26.91 -15.50 0.36
C GLY A 312 -25.51 -15.78 -0.18
N GLY A 313 -24.49 -15.88 0.69
CA GLY A 313 -23.09 -16.14 0.31
C GLY A 313 -22.27 -14.89 -0.05
N VAL A 314 -22.83 -13.71 0.20
CA VAL A 314 -22.22 -12.42 -0.08
C VAL A 314 -22.08 -11.61 1.20
N PHE A 315 -20.88 -11.09 1.44
CA PHE A 315 -20.48 -10.46 2.70
C PHE A 315 -20.09 -9.00 2.51
N GLU A 316 -20.13 -8.27 3.62
CA GLU A 316 -19.39 -7.02 3.79
C GLU A 316 -18.08 -7.28 4.49
N SER A 317 -17.00 -6.70 3.98
CA SER A 317 -15.67 -6.89 4.54
C SER A 317 -14.83 -5.64 4.40
N PRO A 318 -14.11 -5.22 5.46
CA PRO A 318 -13.23 -4.07 5.39
C PRO A 318 -11.86 -4.39 4.77
N ALA A 319 -11.55 -5.68 4.61
CA ALA A 319 -10.28 -6.12 4.05
C ALA A 319 -10.49 -7.38 3.22
N THR A 320 -10.11 -7.31 1.94
CA THR A 320 -10.36 -8.39 0.98
C THR A 320 -9.13 -8.73 0.17
N PHE A 321 -9.05 -9.97 -0.30
CA PHE A 321 -8.01 -10.46 -1.19
C PHE A 321 -8.57 -11.53 -2.12
N ALA A 322 -8.48 -11.30 -3.42
CA ALA A 322 -9.10 -12.15 -4.44
C ALA A 322 -8.13 -12.49 -5.57
N PRO A 323 -8.25 -13.69 -6.17
CA PRO A 323 -7.46 -14.05 -7.34
C PRO A 323 -8.03 -13.36 -8.58
N VAL A 324 -7.15 -12.83 -9.43
CA VAL A 324 -7.53 -12.26 -10.73
C VAL A 324 -6.53 -12.74 -11.77
N GLY A 325 -6.97 -13.63 -12.66
CA GLY A 325 -6.08 -14.38 -13.55
C GLY A 325 -5.04 -15.16 -12.75
N ASN A 326 -3.76 -14.93 -13.02
CA ASN A 326 -2.66 -15.57 -12.29
C ASN A 326 -2.18 -14.76 -11.07
N GLY A 327 -2.71 -13.55 -10.86
CA GLY A 327 -2.31 -12.65 -9.79
C GLY A 327 -3.45 -12.34 -8.83
N TRP A 328 -3.36 -11.17 -8.20
CA TRP A 328 -4.15 -10.86 -7.01
C TRP A 328 -4.63 -9.42 -6.97
N VAL A 329 -5.83 -9.24 -6.43
CA VAL A 329 -6.40 -7.92 -6.10
C VAL A 329 -6.74 -7.88 -4.62
N GLY A 330 -6.21 -6.89 -3.91
CA GLY A 330 -6.48 -6.63 -2.50
C GLY A 330 -7.16 -5.29 -2.27
N TYR A 331 -7.92 -5.20 -1.19
CA TYR A 331 -8.47 -3.94 -0.69
C TYR A 331 -8.35 -3.91 0.84
N LEU A 332 -7.87 -2.79 1.39
CA LEU A 332 -7.91 -2.48 2.81
C LEU A 332 -8.62 -1.13 2.98
N GLY A 333 -9.80 -1.18 3.61
CA GLY A 333 -10.69 -0.03 3.77
C GLY A 333 -10.49 0.76 5.06
N ASP A 334 -9.55 0.36 5.90
CA ASP A 334 -9.17 1.12 7.10
C ASP A 334 -8.63 2.50 6.69
N VAL A 335 -9.34 3.55 7.10
CA VAL A 335 -8.96 4.93 6.76
C VAL A 335 -7.75 5.42 7.55
N ASN A 336 -7.42 4.74 8.66
CA ASN A 336 -6.24 4.95 9.49
C ASN A 336 -5.08 4.03 9.07
N ALA A 337 -5.18 3.30 7.96
CA ALA A 337 -4.18 2.33 7.55
C ALA A 337 -2.79 2.97 7.44
N GLY A 338 -1.81 2.38 8.12
CA GLY A 338 -0.43 2.88 8.22
C GLY A 338 -0.15 3.72 9.46
N TYR A 339 -1.17 4.16 10.21
CA TYR A 339 -1.04 4.78 11.54
C TYR A 339 -1.40 3.80 12.66
N GLU A 340 -2.44 2.99 12.46
CA GLU A 340 -2.84 1.94 13.42
C GLU A 340 -1.90 0.73 13.38
N THR A 341 -1.58 0.18 14.55
CA THR A 341 -0.59 -0.90 14.71
C THR A 341 -0.99 -2.21 14.01
N GLU A 342 -2.28 -2.46 13.90
CA GLU A 342 -2.89 -3.68 13.35
C GLU A 342 -2.99 -3.66 11.82
N SER A 343 -3.03 -2.46 11.23
CA SER A 343 -3.13 -2.26 9.77
C SER A 343 -1.88 -2.72 9.00
N GLY A 344 -0.71 -2.55 9.64
CA GLY A 344 0.59 -2.80 9.06
C GLY A 344 0.79 -4.27 8.64
N PRO A 345 0.61 -5.26 9.55
CA PRO A 345 0.70 -6.68 9.20
C PRO A 345 -0.25 -7.11 8.07
N VAL A 346 -1.47 -6.59 8.05
CA VAL A 346 -2.47 -6.92 7.02
C VAL A 346 -2.02 -6.39 5.65
N LEU A 347 -1.66 -5.11 5.58
CA LEU A 347 -1.24 -4.49 4.33
C LEU A 347 0.08 -5.09 3.83
N GLN A 348 1.02 -5.35 4.74
CA GLN A 348 2.27 -6.04 4.44
C GLN A 348 2.01 -7.41 3.83
N ALA A 349 1.09 -8.21 4.39
CA ALA A 349 0.76 -9.52 3.84
C ALA A 349 0.16 -9.43 2.43
N MET A 350 -0.60 -8.38 2.11
CA MET A 350 -1.14 -8.19 0.77
C MET A 350 -0.05 -7.86 -0.25
N ILE A 351 0.84 -6.90 0.06
CA ILE A 351 1.83 -6.36 -0.90
C ILE A 351 3.17 -7.08 -0.90
N GLY A 352 3.47 -7.83 0.16
CA GLY A 352 4.77 -8.44 0.40
C GLY A 352 5.00 -9.70 -0.45
N PRO A 353 6.28 -10.00 -0.78
CA PRO A 353 6.65 -11.28 -1.36
C PRO A 353 6.40 -12.45 -0.41
N ARG A 354 6.29 -13.66 -0.96
CA ARG A 354 6.19 -14.87 -0.14
C ARG A 354 7.47 -15.06 0.65
N LYS A 355 7.37 -15.63 1.86
CA LYS A 355 8.55 -15.94 2.70
C LYS A 355 9.63 -16.74 1.97
N THR A 356 9.20 -17.72 1.18
CA THR A 356 10.08 -18.58 0.37
C THR A 356 10.84 -17.84 -0.74
N GLU A 357 10.39 -16.64 -1.13
CA GLU A 357 11.02 -15.82 -2.17
C GLU A 357 12.06 -14.84 -1.59
N VAL A 358 12.13 -14.70 -0.26
CA VAL A 358 13.02 -13.73 0.41
C VAL A 358 13.95 -14.37 1.44
N GLU A 359 13.68 -15.60 1.88
CA GLU A 359 14.65 -16.37 2.66
C GLU A 359 15.74 -16.92 1.74
N PRO A 360 17.04 -16.75 2.06
CA PRO A 360 18.09 -17.43 1.32
C PRO A 360 17.84 -18.93 1.41
N SER A 361 17.85 -19.62 0.27
CA SER A 361 17.75 -21.07 0.20
C SER A 361 18.87 -21.66 1.07
N VAL A 362 18.53 -22.10 2.28
CA VAL A 362 19.43 -22.94 3.07
C VAL A 362 19.43 -24.28 2.36
N GLU A 363 20.36 -24.46 1.43
CA GLU A 363 20.70 -25.81 0.98
C GLU A 363 21.16 -26.59 2.21
N PRO A 364 20.62 -27.79 2.47
CA PRO A 364 21.15 -28.63 3.52
C PRO A 364 22.55 -29.02 3.07
N ASN A 365 23.57 -28.44 3.71
CA ASN A 365 24.95 -28.82 3.50
C ASN A 365 25.12 -30.22 4.10
N VAL A 366 24.82 -31.24 3.29
CA VAL A 366 25.18 -32.63 3.55
C VAL A 366 26.67 -32.73 3.27
N GLY A 367 27.46 -32.27 4.23
CA GLY A 367 28.91 -32.41 4.28
C GLY A 367 29.29 -33.24 5.49
N SER A 368 29.23 -34.56 5.33
CA SER A 368 29.79 -35.52 6.27
C SER A 368 31.29 -35.27 6.46
N TYR A 369 31.72 -34.95 7.67
CA TYR A 369 33.06 -35.27 8.15
C TYR A 369 32.98 -35.78 9.58
N SER A 370 33.01 -37.10 9.71
CA SER A 370 33.45 -37.81 10.90
C SER A 370 34.98 -37.82 10.93
N TYR A 371 35.62 -37.48 12.04
CA TYR A 371 36.75 -38.21 12.63
C TYR A 371 37.06 -37.66 14.04
N TRP A 372 36.94 -38.56 15.02
CA TRP A 372 37.71 -38.77 16.27
C TRP A 372 39.09 -38.04 16.32
N GLU A 373 39.72 -37.64 17.43
CA GLU A 373 39.82 -38.14 18.81
C GLU A 373 40.71 -37.14 19.62
N ASP A 374 40.45 -37.05 20.92
CA ASP A 374 41.38 -36.97 22.06
C ASP A 374 42.53 -35.93 22.16
N ILE A 375 42.34 -35.01 23.12
CA ILE A 375 43.29 -34.59 24.17
C ILE A 375 42.38 -34.37 25.41
N ASP A 376 42.42 -35.06 26.55
CA ASP A 376 43.35 -35.96 27.25
C ASP A 376 42.64 -37.23 27.73
#